data_AF-A0A6A0QVU2-F1
#
_entry.id   AF-A0A6A0QVU2-F1
#
_cell.length_a   1.000
_cell.length_b   1.000
_cell.length_c   1.000
_cell.angle_alpha   90.00
_cell.angle_beta   90.00
_cell.angle_gamma   90.00
#
_symmetry.space_group_name_H-M   'P 1'
#
loop_
_entity.id
_entity.type
_entity.pdbx_description
1 polymer ?
#
loop_
_entity_poly.entity_id
_entity_poly.type
_entity_poly.pdbx_seq_one_letter_code
_entity_poly.pdbx_strand_id
1 'polypeptide(L)'
;MPYSEIGKTRSEEPLSKKLVIVESPAKAKTIASYLGDDFVVESSVGHIRDIPARKKDLPESKQAVWANTRFGIDLENDFTPIYIVSDSSKKQVRLLKQLLKDADELYLATDEDREGEAIAWHLLEELKPKVPVQRMVFHEITKKAIQEAAATPRDLDVPLVQAQETRRILDRLFGFEVSPVLWRRVRRGLSAGRVQSPATRILVERERERMAYVRSSYSSLRATLASDGAEFPAALRTIDGKRVADGADFDAAGNLKKD
;
A
#
# COMPACT_ATOMS: atom_id res chain seq x y z
N MET A 1 -19.77 -73.70 -4.66
CA MET A 1 -19.25 -73.01 -3.45
C MET A 1 -17.98 -73.72 -2.99
N PRO A 2 -16.98 -73.07 -2.36
CA PRO A 2 -17.03 -71.72 -1.77
C PRO A 2 -15.83 -70.73 -2.01
N TYR A 3 -16.17 -69.42 -2.02
CA TYR A 3 -15.53 -68.22 -1.40
C TYR A 3 -14.10 -67.78 -1.85
N SER A 4 -13.71 -66.50 -2.02
CA SER A 4 -14.08 -65.15 -1.49
C SER A 4 -13.45 -64.05 -2.40
N GLU A 5 -14.12 -62.95 -2.81
CA GLU A 5 -14.15 -61.61 -2.16
C GLU A 5 -12.76 -60.98 -1.89
N ILE A 6 -12.39 -59.71 -2.09
CA ILE A 6 -13.02 -58.41 -2.43
C ILE A 6 -11.90 -57.52 -2.97
N GLY A 7 -12.17 -56.73 -4.00
CA GLY A 7 -11.34 -55.60 -4.43
C GLY A 7 -12.24 -54.48 -4.90
N LYS A 8 -12.96 -53.84 -3.96
CA LYS A 8 -13.73 -52.63 -4.23
C LYS A 8 -12.76 -51.56 -4.73
N THR A 9 -12.92 -51.17 -5.99
CA THR A 9 -12.46 -49.90 -6.52
C THR A 9 -12.89 -48.81 -5.55
N ARG A 10 -11.92 -48.09 -4.96
CA ARG A 10 -12.18 -46.80 -4.32
C ARG A 10 -12.81 -45.93 -5.40
N SER A 11 -14.08 -45.62 -5.25
CA SER A 11 -14.70 -44.49 -5.94
C SER A 11 -13.87 -43.26 -5.62
N GLU A 12 -13.22 -42.67 -6.62
CA GLU A 12 -12.65 -41.33 -6.53
C GLU A 12 -13.80 -40.38 -6.16
N GLU A 13 -13.87 -40.00 -4.89
CA GLU A 13 -14.62 -38.81 -4.52
C GLU A 13 -14.02 -37.64 -5.30
N PRO A 14 -14.83 -36.76 -5.90
CA PRO A 14 -14.29 -35.59 -6.58
C PRO A 14 -13.44 -34.81 -5.58
N LEU A 15 -12.15 -34.63 -5.90
CA LEU A 15 -11.21 -33.87 -5.07
C LEU A 15 -11.84 -32.54 -4.70
N SER A 16 -11.91 -32.24 -3.41
CA SER A 16 -12.39 -30.95 -2.95
C SER A 16 -11.45 -29.86 -3.45
N LYS A 17 -11.93 -28.95 -4.31
CA LYS A 17 -11.09 -27.92 -4.92
C LYS A 17 -11.18 -26.64 -4.09
N LYS A 18 -10.06 -26.24 -3.50
CA LYS A 18 -9.98 -25.00 -2.71
C LYS A 18 -9.44 -23.88 -3.58
N LEU A 19 -10.19 -22.77 -3.71
CA LEU A 19 -9.73 -21.60 -4.46
C LEU A 19 -8.97 -20.66 -3.53
N VAL A 20 -7.74 -20.31 -3.86
CA VAL A 20 -6.93 -19.32 -3.13
C VAL A 20 -6.74 -18.10 -4.00
N ILE A 21 -7.10 -16.93 -3.50
CA ILE A 21 -6.92 -15.65 -4.21
C ILE A 21 -5.84 -14.82 -3.52
N VAL A 22 -4.79 -14.47 -4.25
CA VAL A 22 -3.70 -13.59 -3.82
C VAL A 22 -3.68 -12.31 -4.63
N GLU A 23 -2.89 -11.31 -4.25
CA GLU A 23 -2.89 -10.02 -4.97
C GLU A 23 -2.18 -10.09 -6.33
N SER A 24 -1.04 -10.79 -6.42
CA SER A 24 -0.14 -10.72 -7.58
C SER A 24 0.12 -12.08 -8.25
N PRO A 25 0.34 -12.12 -9.57
CA PRO A 25 0.62 -13.38 -10.28
C PRO A 25 1.90 -14.09 -9.80
N ALA A 26 2.90 -13.34 -9.34
CA ALA A 26 4.14 -13.90 -8.82
C ALA A 26 3.90 -14.67 -7.50
N LYS A 27 3.07 -14.11 -6.60
CA LYS A 27 2.65 -14.80 -5.38
C LYS A 27 1.83 -16.04 -5.69
N ALA A 28 0.95 -15.98 -6.68
CA ALA A 28 0.09 -17.10 -7.04
C ALA A 28 0.91 -18.33 -7.44
N LYS A 29 1.91 -18.15 -8.32
CA LYS A 29 2.82 -19.22 -8.74
C LYS A 29 3.59 -19.83 -7.57
N THR A 30 4.07 -19.00 -6.66
CA THR A 30 4.88 -19.45 -5.51
C THR A 30 4.01 -20.23 -4.51
N ILE A 31 2.85 -19.68 -4.14
CA ILE A 31 1.93 -20.31 -3.18
C ILE A 31 1.34 -21.61 -3.74
N ALA A 32 1.03 -21.68 -5.04
CA ALA A 32 0.60 -22.91 -5.70
C ALA A 32 1.61 -24.06 -5.49
N SER A 33 2.90 -23.78 -5.64
CA SER A 33 3.96 -24.78 -5.44
C SER A 33 4.08 -25.30 -4.00
N TYR A 34 3.54 -24.57 -3.02
CA TYR A 34 3.62 -24.94 -1.59
C TYR A 34 2.36 -25.66 -1.09
N LEU A 35 1.20 -25.34 -1.66
CA LEU A 35 -0.09 -25.90 -1.28
C LEU A 35 -0.42 -27.24 -1.99
N GLY A 36 0.07 -27.43 -3.21
CA GLY A 36 -0.14 -28.68 -3.97
C GLY A 36 -1.46 -28.70 -4.76
N ASP A 37 -1.81 -29.87 -5.30
CA ASP A 37 -2.84 -30.04 -6.34
C ASP A 37 -4.29 -29.88 -5.82
N ASP A 38 -4.49 -29.91 -4.50
CA ASP A 38 -5.80 -29.68 -3.87
C ASP A 38 -6.25 -28.20 -3.93
N PHE A 39 -5.32 -27.29 -4.28
CA PHE A 39 -5.55 -25.85 -4.30
C PHE A 39 -5.41 -25.27 -5.71
N VAL A 40 -6.42 -24.52 -6.13
CA VAL A 40 -6.34 -23.64 -7.30
C VAL A 40 -5.95 -22.26 -6.82
N VAL A 41 -4.74 -21.80 -7.14
CA VAL A 41 -4.25 -20.48 -6.70
C VAL A 41 -4.27 -19.49 -7.85
N GLU A 42 -4.99 -18.39 -7.66
CA GLU A 42 -5.15 -17.32 -8.66
C GLU A 42 -4.87 -15.94 -8.07
N SER A 43 -4.60 -14.97 -8.95
CA SER A 43 -4.36 -13.59 -8.54
C SER A 43 -5.55 -12.65 -8.81
N SER A 44 -5.78 -11.66 -7.96
CA SER A 44 -6.73 -10.57 -8.24
C SER A 44 -6.17 -9.51 -9.18
N VAL A 45 -4.83 -9.46 -9.32
CA VAL A 45 -4.07 -8.43 -10.04
C VAL A 45 -4.30 -7.05 -9.39
N GLY A 46 -4.17 -7.01 -8.06
CA GLY A 46 -4.41 -5.81 -7.25
C GLY A 46 -5.88 -5.60 -6.89
N HIS A 47 -6.28 -4.33 -6.79
CA HIS A 47 -7.65 -3.93 -6.47
C HIS A 47 -8.60 -4.21 -7.64
N ILE A 48 -9.71 -4.90 -7.35
CA ILE A 48 -10.73 -5.24 -8.35
C ILE A 48 -11.85 -4.20 -8.47
N ARG A 49 -12.05 -3.38 -7.43
CA ARG A 49 -13.05 -2.32 -7.36
C ARG A 49 -12.40 -0.99 -6.99
N ASP A 50 -12.99 0.11 -7.45
CA ASP A 50 -12.65 1.46 -7.03
C ASP A 50 -13.87 2.38 -7.11
N ILE A 51 -13.76 3.58 -6.52
CA ILE A 51 -14.77 4.62 -6.60
C ILE A 51 -14.71 5.28 -7.98
N PRO A 52 -15.82 5.36 -8.75
CA PRO A 52 -15.82 5.97 -10.07
C PRO A 52 -15.35 7.42 -10.01
N ALA A 53 -14.60 7.89 -11.00
CA ALA A 53 -14.12 9.27 -11.03
C ALA A 53 -15.18 10.22 -11.58
N ARG A 54 -16.09 9.70 -12.43
CA ARG A 54 -17.12 10.47 -13.13
C ARG A 54 -18.40 9.66 -13.24
N LYS A 55 -19.54 10.34 -13.36
CA LYS A 55 -20.85 9.72 -13.60
C LYS A 55 -20.84 8.69 -14.74
N LYS A 56 -20.15 9.00 -15.83
CA LYS A 56 -20.07 8.13 -17.02
C LYS A 56 -19.32 6.81 -16.79
N ASP A 57 -18.55 6.72 -15.71
CA ASP A 57 -17.82 5.50 -15.35
C ASP A 57 -18.79 4.47 -14.70
N LEU A 58 -19.99 4.91 -14.28
CA LEU A 58 -21.03 4.02 -13.78
C LEU A 58 -21.86 3.41 -14.92
N PRO A 59 -22.33 2.15 -14.74
CA PRO A 59 -23.39 1.60 -15.57
C PRO A 59 -24.60 2.53 -15.60
N GLU A 60 -25.28 2.63 -16.75
CA GLU A 60 -26.43 3.53 -16.94
C GLU A 60 -27.49 3.37 -15.85
N SER A 61 -27.78 2.13 -15.44
CA SER A 61 -28.71 1.80 -14.37
C SER A 61 -28.34 2.36 -12.98
N LYS A 62 -27.07 2.70 -12.75
CA LYS A 62 -26.56 3.24 -11.48
C LYS A 62 -26.20 4.72 -11.54
N GLN A 63 -26.33 5.36 -12.70
CA GLN A 63 -25.97 6.77 -12.87
C GLN A 63 -26.85 7.73 -12.08
N ALA A 64 -28.08 7.35 -11.74
CA ALA A 64 -28.96 8.15 -10.91
C ALA A 64 -28.39 8.37 -9.50
N VAL A 65 -27.74 7.34 -8.92
CA VAL A 65 -27.14 7.40 -7.58
C VAL A 65 -26.06 8.47 -7.50
N TRP A 66 -25.31 8.70 -8.59
CA TRP A 66 -24.25 9.71 -8.63
C TRP A 66 -24.73 11.11 -8.24
N ALA A 67 -25.99 11.46 -8.54
CA ALA A 67 -26.55 12.78 -8.25
C ALA A 67 -26.56 13.11 -6.75
N ASN A 68 -26.64 12.08 -5.89
CA ASN A 68 -26.66 12.22 -4.43
C ASN A 68 -25.25 12.08 -3.82
N THR A 69 -24.21 12.06 -4.66
CA THR A 69 -22.83 11.87 -4.19
C THR A 69 -21.94 13.05 -4.52
N ARG A 70 -20.94 13.25 -3.66
CA ARG A 70 -19.79 14.09 -3.92
C ARG A 70 -18.63 13.21 -4.36
N PHE A 71 -18.35 13.21 -5.67
CA PHE A 71 -17.25 12.44 -6.29
C PHE A 71 -17.33 10.91 -6.04
N GLY A 72 -18.55 10.38 -6.01
CA GLY A 72 -18.82 8.97 -5.75
C GLY A 72 -18.92 8.59 -4.27
N ILE A 73 -18.97 9.59 -3.37
CA ILE A 73 -19.16 9.42 -1.92
C ILE A 73 -20.49 10.07 -1.52
N ASP A 74 -21.39 9.32 -0.90
CA ASP A 74 -22.63 9.86 -0.35
C ASP A 74 -22.37 10.47 1.03
N LEU A 75 -22.38 11.80 1.13
CA LEU A 75 -22.05 12.51 2.37
C LEU A 75 -23.20 12.52 3.39
N GLU A 76 -24.43 12.26 2.96
CA GLU A 76 -25.62 12.28 3.82
C GLU A 76 -25.87 10.91 4.46
N ASN A 77 -25.31 9.84 3.88
CA ASN A 77 -25.43 8.48 4.36
C ASN A 77 -24.05 7.93 4.80
N ASP A 78 -23.50 8.49 5.87
CA ASP A 78 -22.28 8.01 6.54
C ASP A 78 -21.04 7.87 5.63
N PHE A 79 -20.88 8.79 4.67
CA PHE A 79 -19.77 8.77 3.69
C PHE A 79 -19.76 7.50 2.82
N THR A 80 -20.91 6.85 2.60
CA THR A 80 -20.99 5.60 1.84
C THR A 80 -20.40 5.76 0.42
N PRO A 81 -19.34 5.02 0.06
CA PRO A 81 -18.77 5.10 -1.28
C PRO A 81 -19.51 4.22 -2.28
N ILE A 82 -19.62 4.69 -3.53
CA ILE A 82 -20.01 3.82 -4.65
C ILE A 82 -18.78 3.08 -5.15
N TYR A 83 -18.77 1.76 -5.03
CA TYR A 83 -17.74 0.93 -5.66
C TYR A 83 -18.21 0.34 -7.00
N ILE A 84 -17.34 0.37 -7.99
CA ILE A 84 -17.53 -0.32 -9.28
C ILE A 84 -16.33 -1.23 -9.58
N VAL A 85 -16.56 -2.32 -10.31
CA VAL A 85 -15.46 -3.13 -10.83
C VAL A 85 -14.70 -2.34 -11.89
N SER A 86 -13.40 -2.17 -11.68
CA SER A 86 -12.52 -1.49 -12.61
C SER A 86 -12.52 -2.19 -13.97
N ASP A 87 -12.48 -1.43 -15.07
CA ASP A 87 -12.51 -2.00 -16.43
C ASP A 87 -11.38 -3.02 -16.67
N SER A 88 -10.19 -2.73 -16.16
CA SER A 88 -9.02 -3.62 -16.20
C SER A 88 -9.25 -4.95 -15.47
N SER A 89 -10.08 -4.94 -14.43
CA SER A 89 -10.33 -6.08 -13.55
C SER A 89 -11.51 -6.95 -13.99
N LYS A 90 -12.36 -6.48 -14.92
CA LYS A 90 -13.56 -7.22 -15.37
C LYS A 90 -13.27 -8.63 -15.89
N LYS A 91 -12.17 -8.81 -16.63
CA LYS A 91 -11.76 -10.14 -17.12
C LYS A 91 -11.38 -11.05 -15.94
N GLN A 92 -10.60 -10.54 -15.00
CA GLN A 92 -10.15 -11.29 -13.83
C GLN A 92 -11.31 -11.66 -12.91
N VAL A 93 -12.21 -10.72 -12.61
CA VAL A 93 -13.40 -11.00 -11.80
C VAL A 93 -14.28 -12.09 -12.43
N ARG A 94 -14.42 -12.12 -13.77
CA ARG A 94 -15.13 -13.21 -14.45
C ARG A 94 -14.45 -14.57 -14.26
N LEU A 95 -13.13 -14.62 -14.37
CA LEU A 95 -12.36 -15.84 -14.13
C LEU A 95 -12.52 -16.31 -12.69
N LEU A 96 -12.35 -15.42 -11.70
CA LEU A 96 -12.51 -15.74 -10.28
C LEU A 96 -13.93 -16.25 -9.98
N LYS A 97 -14.97 -15.62 -10.55
CA LYS A 97 -16.36 -16.10 -10.43
C LYS A 97 -16.58 -17.47 -11.08
N GLN A 98 -15.86 -17.79 -12.15
CA GLN A 98 -15.94 -19.10 -12.77
C GLN A 98 -15.30 -20.17 -11.87
N LEU A 99 -14.07 -19.94 -11.42
CA LEU A 99 -13.35 -20.88 -10.54
C LEU A 99 -14.07 -21.09 -9.21
N LEU A 100 -14.69 -20.05 -8.66
CA LEU A 100 -15.45 -20.13 -7.41
C LEU A 100 -16.70 -21.01 -7.52
N LYS A 101 -17.26 -21.22 -8.71
CA LYS A 101 -18.42 -22.13 -8.88
C LYS A 101 -18.04 -23.59 -8.68
N ASP A 102 -16.80 -23.93 -8.99
CA ASP A 102 -16.27 -25.29 -8.95
C ASP A 102 -15.46 -25.56 -7.68
N ALA A 103 -15.39 -24.58 -6.77
CA ALA A 103 -14.62 -24.66 -5.53
C ALA A 103 -15.53 -24.91 -4.32
N ASP A 104 -15.05 -25.69 -3.35
CA ASP A 104 -15.78 -25.98 -2.11
C ASP A 104 -15.46 -25.01 -0.98
N GLU A 105 -14.30 -24.35 -1.04
CA GLU A 105 -13.86 -23.32 -0.09
C GLU A 105 -13.10 -22.20 -0.82
N LEU A 106 -13.18 -20.99 -0.27
CA LEU A 106 -12.44 -19.82 -0.75
C LEU A 106 -11.45 -19.33 0.31
N TYR A 107 -10.18 -19.23 -0.05
CA TYR A 107 -9.11 -18.64 0.78
C TYR A 107 -8.73 -17.27 0.22
N LEU A 108 -8.82 -16.24 1.06
CA LEU A 108 -8.37 -14.89 0.76
C LEU A 108 -6.97 -14.70 1.36
N ALA A 109 -5.96 -14.68 0.48
CA ALA A 109 -4.55 -14.74 0.81
C ALA A 109 -3.81 -13.46 0.39
N THR A 110 -4.44 -12.31 0.63
CA THR A 110 -3.85 -10.99 0.47
C THR A 110 -2.94 -10.63 1.63
N ASP A 111 -2.11 -9.60 1.46
CA ASP A 111 -1.14 -9.20 2.46
C ASP A 111 -1.80 -8.80 3.78
N GLU A 112 -1.06 -8.96 4.88
CA GLU A 112 -1.53 -8.63 6.23
C GLU A 112 -1.30 -7.15 6.54
N ASP A 113 -1.90 -6.30 5.73
CA ASP A 113 -2.01 -4.88 5.98
C ASP A 113 -3.43 -4.41 5.62
N ARG A 114 -3.71 -3.12 5.85
CA ARG A 114 -5.02 -2.54 5.56
C ARG A 114 -5.39 -2.58 4.06
N GLU A 115 -4.42 -2.53 3.15
CA GLU A 115 -4.69 -2.59 1.71
C GLU A 115 -5.07 -4.00 1.32
N GLY A 116 -4.33 -5.01 1.79
CA GLY A 116 -4.65 -6.41 1.60
C GLY A 116 -5.99 -6.79 2.21
N GLU A 117 -6.33 -6.26 3.39
CA GLU A 117 -7.63 -6.50 4.03
C GLU A 117 -8.78 -5.88 3.22
N ALA A 118 -8.60 -4.66 2.70
CA ALA A 118 -9.58 -4.02 1.82
C ALA A 118 -9.77 -4.77 0.50
N ILE A 119 -8.69 -5.31 -0.10
CA ILE A 119 -8.79 -6.17 -1.30
C ILE A 119 -9.58 -7.45 -0.99
N ALA A 120 -9.30 -8.10 0.14
CA ALA A 120 -10.05 -9.28 0.58
C ALA A 120 -11.54 -8.97 0.77
N TRP A 121 -11.86 -7.85 1.41
CA TRP A 121 -13.23 -7.38 1.54
C TRP A 121 -13.89 -7.09 0.19
N HIS A 122 -13.19 -6.42 -0.73
CA HIS A 122 -13.71 -6.16 -2.08
C HIS A 122 -13.98 -7.45 -2.87
N LEU A 123 -13.13 -8.47 -2.72
CA LEU A 123 -13.34 -9.79 -3.31
C LEU A 123 -14.59 -10.45 -2.73
N LEU A 124 -14.78 -10.42 -1.42
CA LEU A 124 -15.96 -10.97 -0.76
C LEU A 124 -17.26 -10.35 -1.31
N GLU A 125 -17.31 -9.02 -1.34
CA GLU A 125 -18.47 -8.25 -1.80
C GLU A 125 -18.78 -8.43 -3.29
N GLU A 126 -17.75 -8.55 -4.13
CA GLU A 126 -17.92 -8.68 -5.58
C GLU A 126 -18.21 -10.12 -6.01
N LEU A 127 -17.56 -11.11 -5.38
CA LEU A 127 -17.71 -12.52 -5.72
C LEU A 127 -18.95 -13.14 -5.09
N LYS A 128 -19.38 -12.64 -3.92
CA LYS A 128 -20.54 -13.15 -3.16
C LYS A 128 -20.51 -14.68 -2.99
N PRO A 129 -19.43 -15.23 -2.40
CA PRO A 129 -19.26 -16.68 -2.26
C PRO A 129 -20.44 -17.29 -1.49
N LYS A 130 -20.85 -18.49 -1.91
CA LYS A 130 -21.83 -19.33 -1.22
C LYS A 130 -21.18 -20.52 -0.50
N VAL A 131 -19.86 -20.51 -0.46
CA VAL A 131 -18.99 -21.52 0.14
C VAL A 131 -18.27 -20.89 1.35
N PRO A 132 -17.76 -21.70 2.29
CA PRO A 132 -16.95 -21.19 3.38
C PRO A 132 -15.79 -20.33 2.88
N VAL A 133 -15.56 -19.19 3.55
CA VAL A 133 -14.49 -18.24 3.24
C VAL A 133 -13.52 -18.20 4.40
N GLN A 134 -12.23 -18.30 4.09
CA GLN A 134 -11.14 -18.31 5.06
C GLN A 134 -10.16 -17.17 4.75
N ARG A 135 -9.78 -16.35 5.76
CA ARG A 135 -8.73 -15.34 5.59
C ARG A 135 -7.38 -15.96 5.98
N MET A 136 -6.49 -16.09 5.00
CA MET A 136 -5.15 -16.64 5.17
C MET A 136 -4.12 -15.51 5.25
N VAL A 137 -3.47 -15.32 6.40
CA VAL A 137 -2.43 -14.30 6.61
C VAL A 137 -1.06 -14.91 6.84
N PHE A 138 -0.03 -14.24 6.33
CA PHE A 138 1.36 -14.66 6.48
C PHE A 138 2.27 -13.45 6.32
N HIS A 139 3.35 -13.42 7.11
CA HIS A 139 4.37 -12.37 7.02
C HIS A 139 5.52 -12.70 6.07
N GLU A 140 5.66 -13.98 5.71
CA GLU A 140 6.69 -14.47 4.80
C GLU A 140 6.15 -15.56 3.87
N ILE A 141 6.75 -15.68 2.68
CA ILE A 141 6.35 -16.64 1.66
C ILE A 141 7.31 -17.83 1.72
N THR A 142 7.18 -18.64 2.76
CA THR A 142 7.90 -19.92 2.90
C THR A 142 6.90 -21.07 2.89
N LYS A 143 7.32 -22.27 2.47
CA LYS A 143 6.42 -23.44 2.42
C LYS A 143 5.75 -23.69 3.77
N LYS A 144 6.51 -23.60 4.87
CA LYS A 144 6.02 -23.78 6.23
C LYS A 144 4.98 -22.72 6.60
N ALA A 145 5.30 -21.44 6.41
CA ALA A 145 4.39 -20.34 6.78
C ALA A 145 3.06 -20.40 6.01
N ILE A 146 3.10 -20.72 4.70
CA ILE A 146 1.89 -20.84 3.88
C ILE A 146 1.01 -22.02 4.32
N GLN A 147 1.62 -23.17 4.63
CA GLN A 147 0.88 -24.35 5.08
C GLN A 147 0.26 -24.14 6.48
N GLU A 148 0.99 -23.48 7.38
CA GLU A 148 0.47 -23.09 8.70
C GLU A 148 -0.68 -22.10 8.56
N ALA A 149 -0.52 -21.05 7.74
CA ALA A 149 -1.55 -20.06 7.49
C ALA A 149 -2.85 -20.66 6.89
N ALA A 150 -2.71 -21.65 6.01
CA ALA A 150 -3.85 -22.38 5.45
C ALA A 150 -4.58 -23.24 6.51
N ALA A 151 -3.87 -23.74 7.51
CA ALA A 151 -4.43 -24.54 8.59
C ALA A 151 -5.04 -23.71 9.72
N THR A 152 -4.59 -22.46 9.91
CA THR A 152 -5.07 -21.55 10.95
C THR A 152 -5.56 -20.22 10.37
N PRO A 153 -6.67 -20.23 9.60
CA PRO A 153 -7.25 -19.00 9.08
C PRO A 153 -7.83 -18.14 10.21
N ARG A 154 -8.00 -16.85 9.91
CA ARG A 154 -8.70 -15.91 10.78
C ARG A 154 -9.96 -15.37 10.12
N ASP A 155 -10.71 -14.56 10.86
CA ASP A 155 -11.77 -13.74 10.30
C ASP A 155 -11.20 -12.47 9.66
N LEU A 156 -11.99 -11.85 8.78
CA LEU A 156 -11.69 -10.56 8.19
C LEU A 156 -11.73 -9.47 9.27
N ASP A 157 -10.70 -8.62 9.31
CA ASP A 157 -10.58 -7.49 10.23
C ASP A 157 -11.29 -6.27 9.63
N VAL A 158 -12.56 -6.11 10.01
CA VAL A 158 -13.40 -4.99 9.53
C VAL A 158 -12.82 -3.62 9.91
N PRO A 159 -12.28 -3.38 11.12
CA PRO A 159 -11.57 -2.13 11.43
C PRO A 159 -10.43 -1.78 10.46
N LEU A 160 -9.62 -2.74 10.01
CA LEU A 160 -8.58 -2.49 9.01
C LEU A 160 -9.15 -2.08 7.65
N VAL A 161 -10.23 -2.73 7.22
CA VAL A 161 -10.97 -2.36 6.00
C VAL A 161 -11.48 -0.91 6.11
N GLN A 162 -12.13 -0.58 7.23
CA GLN A 162 -12.66 0.77 7.47
C GLN A 162 -11.56 1.82 7.52
N ALA A 163 -10.38 1.50 8.07
CA ALA A 163 -9.23 2.40 8.07
C ALA A 163 -8.72 2.68 6.65
N GLN A 164 -8.70 1.67 5.78
CA GLN A 164 -8.34 1.84 4.36
C GLN A 164 -9.39 2.66 3.62
N GLU A 165 -10.67 2.34 3.79
CA GLU A 165 -11.79 3.05 3.16
C GLU A 165 -11.83 4.51 3.58
N THR A 166 -11.66 4.79 4.87
CA THR A 166 -11.57 6.17 5.41
C THR A 166 -10.45 6.95 4.73
N ARG A 167 -9.26 6.34 4.58
CA ARG A 167 -8.14 6.98 3.87
C ARG A 167 -8.50 7.23 2.41
N ARG A 168 -9.14 6.27 1.74
CA ARG A 168 -9.54 6.36 0.33
C ARG A 168 -10.55 7.50 0.11
N ILE A 169 -11.56 7.61 0.98
CA ILE A 169 -12.57 8.68 0.99
C ILE A 169 -11.92 10.04 1.24
N LEU A 170 -11.06 10.14 2.27
CA LEU A 170 -10.36 11.38 2.59
C LEU A 170 -9.50 11.87 1.43
N ASP A 171 -8.71 10.99 0.82
CA ASP A 171 -7.86 11.35 -0.31
C ASP A 171 -8.68 11.74 -1.55
N ARG A 172 -9.85 11.10 -1.74
CA ARG A 172 -10.81 11.45 -2.81
C ARG A 172 -11.38 12.84 -2.62
N LEU A 173 -11.94 13.15 -1.44
CA LEU A 173 -12.53 14.45 -1.15
C LEU A 173 -11.46 15.55 -1.23
N PHE A 174 -10.30 15.35 -0.60
CA PHE A 174 -9.20 16.31 -0.64
C PHE A 174 -8.75 16.59 -2.08
N GLY A 175 -8.45 15.53 -2.85
CA GLY A 175 -7.93 15.68 -4.20
C GLY A 175 -8.90 16.39 -5.13
N PHE A 176 -10.18 16.02 -5.10
CA PHE A 176 -11.18 16.54 -6.02
C PHE A 176 -11.69 17.94 -5.62
N GLU A 177 -11.71 18.30 -4.34
CA GLU A 177 -12.05 19.66 -3.90
C GLU A 177 -10.90 20.66 -4.15
N VAL A 178 -9.65 20.24 -3.90
CA VAL A 178 -8.51 21.18 -3.93
C VAL A 178 -7.93 21.34 -5.35
N SER A 179 -7.94 20.30 -6.19
CA SER A 179 -7.35 20.38 -7.55
C SER A 179 -7.96 21.50 -8.42
N PRO A 180 -9.28 21.74 -8.43
CA PRO A 180 -9.88 22.86 -9.17
C PRO A 180 -9.39 24.25 -8.72
N VAL A 181 -8.96 24.39 -7.47
CA VAL A 181 -8.34 25.64 -6.98
C VAL A 181 -6.96 25.82 -7.61
N LEU A 182 -6.14 24.76 -7.64
CA LEU A 182 -4.82 24.77 -8.29
C LEU A 182 -4.92 25.09 -9.79
N TRP A 183 -5.94 24.57 -10.46
CA TRP A 183 -6.14 24.84 -11.90
C TRP A 183 -6.43 26.30 -12.20
N ARG A 184 -7.19 26.97 -11.32
CA ARG A 184 -7.54 28.40 -11.46
C ARG A 184 -6.39 29.32 -11.03
N ARG A 185 -5.58 28.91 -10.06
CA ARG A 185 -4.58 29.77 -9.41
C ARG A 185 -3.14 29.53 -9.85
N VAL A 186 -2.84 28.35 -10.40
CA VAL A 186 -1.47 27.95 -10.75
C VAL A 186 -1.41 27.47 -12.19
N ARG A 187 -1.93 26.27 -12.50
CA ARG A 187 -1.91 25.67 -13.84
C ARG A 187 -2.92 24.54 -13.94
N ARG A 188 -3.64 24.47 -15.08
CA ARG A 188 -4.56 23.35 -15.37
C ARG A 188 -3.80 22.02 -15.43
N GLY A 189 -4.42 20.96 -14.91
CA GLY A 189 -3.87 19.61 -14.90
C GLY A 189 -2.99 19.26 -13.70
N LEU A 190 -2.81 20.18 -12.74
CA LEU A 190 -2.15 19.87 -11.46
C LEU A 190 -3.07 19.06 -10.55
N SER A 191 -2.52 18.07 -9.85
CA SER A 191 -3.24 17.33 -8.81
C SER A 191 -2.91 17.89 -7.43
N ALA A 192 -3.94 18.06 -6.61
CA ALA A 192 -3.76 18.23 -5.17
C ALA A 192 -3.65 16.86 -4.50
N GLY A 193 -2.69 16.73 -3.58
CA GLY A 193 -2.49 15.49 -2.84
C GLY A 193 -2.18 15.78 -1.38
N ARG A 194 -3.01 15.26 -0.47
CA ARG A 194 -2.91 15.52 0.97
C ARG A 194 -1.51 15.23 1.55
N VAL A 195 -0.87 14.17 1.06
CA VAL A 195 0.49 13.76 1.48
C VAL A 195 1.58 14.35 0.58
N GLN A 196 1.32 14.45 -0.73
CA GLN A 196 2.28 14.97 -1.70
C GLN A 196 2.57 16.46 -1.49
N SER A 197 1.57 17.27 -1.16
CA SER A 197 1.74 18.72 -0.97
C SER A 197 2.65 19.07 0.21
N PRO A 198 2.50 18.48 1.42
CA PRO A 198 3.48 18.65 2.51
C PRO A 198 4.89 18.15 2.16
N ALA A 199 5.02 17.01 1.47
CA ALA A 199 6.33 16.50 1.05
C ALA A 199 7.05 17.49 0.11
N THR A 200 6.34 18.01 -0.88
CA THR A 200 6.87 19.07 -1.76
C THR A 200 7.20 20.34 -0.98
N ARG A 201 6.39 20.71 0.03
CA ARG A 201 6.65 21.87 0.88
C ARG A 201 7.98 21.75 1.63
N ILE A 202 8.30 20.59 2.20
CA ILE A 202 9.57 20.36 2.90
C ILE A 202 10.77 20.63 1.97
N LEU A 203 10.70 20.15 0.72
CA LEU A 203 11.75 20.39 -0.27
C LEU A 203 11.87 21.88 -0.63
N VAL A 204 10.75 22.55 -0.83
CA VAL A 204 10.71 23.99 -1.14
C VAL A 204 11.23 24.83 0.02
N GLU A 205 10.88 24.50 1.27
CA GLU A 205 11.37 25.19 2.46
C GLU A 205 12.89 25.05 2.59
N ARG A 206 13.43 23.84 2.42
CA ARG A 206 14.89 23.64 2.39
C ARG A 206 15.58 24.42 1.27
N GLU A 207 14.99 24.49 0.08
CA GLU A 207 15.61 25.26 -1.00
C GLU A 207 15.55 26.77 -0.74
N ARG A 208 14.46 27.27 -0.13
CA ARG A 208 14.38 28.67 0.31
C ARG A 208 15.42 29.01 1.37
N GLU A 209 15.68 28.10 2.32
CA GLU A 209 16.78 28.25 3.28
C GLU A 209 18.12 28.39 2.55
N ARG A 210 18.38 27.56 1.53
CA ARG A 210 19.62 27.61 0.73
C ARG A 210 19.74 28.88 -0.10
N MET A 211 18.64 29.37 -0.68
CA MET A 211 18.60 30.61 -1.45
C MET A 211 18.84 31.85 -0.57
N ALA A 212 18.35 31.83 0.66
CA ALA A 212 18.52 32.91 1.63
C ALA A 212 19.87 32.85 2.38
N TYR A 213 20.59 31.73 2.29
CA TYR A 213 21.84 31.52 3.01
C TYR A 213 22.95 32.44 2.49
N VAL A 214 23.53 33.24 3.40
CA VAL A 214 24.69 34.09 3.12
C VAL A 214 25.95 33.40 3.60
N ARG A 215 26.93 33.22 2.70
CA ARG A 215 28.20 32.56 3.03
C ARG A 215 29.10 33.49 3.84
N SER A 216 29.63 32.98 4.94
CA SER A 216 30.73 33.60 5.68
C SER A 216 32.05 32.89 5.42
N SER A 217 33.14 33.65 5.50
CA SER A 217 34.50 33.11 5.47
C SER A 217 35.08 33.08 6.88
N TYR A 218 35.78 31.99 7.19
CA TYR A 218 36.61 31.87 8.38
C TYR A 218 37.92 31.19 7.98
N SER A 219 38.99 31.50 8.73
CA SER A 219 40.28 30.87 8.53
C SER A 219 40.61 30.01 9.74
N SER A 220 41.22 28.85 9.48
CA SER A 220 41.74 27.96 10.53
C SER A 220 43.15 27.54 10.17
N LEU A 221 43.91 27.10 11.16
CA LEU A 221 45.25 26.58 10.97
C LEU A 221 45.28 25.12 11.41
N ARG A 222 45.77 24.26 10.52
CA ARG A 222 46.10 22.86 10.83
C ARG A 222 47.60 22.69 10.73
N ALA A 223 48.18 21.96 11.67
CA ALA A 223 49.59 21.63 11.70
C ALA A 223 49.75 20.11 11.85
N THR A 224 50.77 19.55 11.23
CA THR A 224 51.27 18.22 11.59
C THR A 224 52.32 18.42 12.68
N LEU A 225 52.09 17.82 13.84
CA LEU A 225 53.00 17.88 14.98
C LEU A 225 53.70 16.52 15.13
N ALA A 226 54.90 16.53 15.70
CA ALA A 226 55.66 15.33 15.99
C ALA A 226 56.02 15.27 17.48
N SER A 227 55.82 14.11 18.10
CA SER A 227 56.23 13.82 19.48
C SER A 227 56.56 12.33 19.58
N ASP A 228 57.67 11.98 20.25
CA ASP A 228 58.16 10.60 20.43
C ASP A 228 58.27 9.78 19.14
N GLY A 229 58.64 10.44 18.03
CA GLY A 229 58.80 9.81 16.72
C GLY A 229 57.48 9.52 15.97
N ALA A 230 56.34 9.92 16.52
CA ALA A 230 55.04 9.81 15.88
C ALA A 230 54.52 11.18 15.42
N GLU A 231 54.01 11.25 14.19
CA GLU A 231 53.34 12.42 13.65
C GLU A 231 51.82 12.34 13.87
N PHE A 232 51.19 13.47 14.20
CA PHE A 232 49.75 13.58 14.33
C PHE A 232 49.23 14.97 13.92
N PRO A 233 48.01 15.07 13.37
CA PRO A 233 47.42 16.34 13.02
C PRO A 233 46.89 17.08 14.25
N ALA A 234 47.12 18.39 14.31
CA ALA A 234 46.54 19.30 15.28
C ALA A 234 45.86 20.48 14.56
N ALA A 235 44.80 21.01 15.17
CA ALA A 235 44.10 22.20 14.69
C ALA A 235 44.17 23.29 15.76
N LEU A 236 44.45 24.53 15.35
CA LEU A 236 44.43 25.68 16.24
C LEU A 236 43.03 25.86 16.85
N ARG A 237 42.96 25.97 18.18
CA ARG A 237 41.71 26.14 18.91
C ARG A 237 41.51 27.54 19.47
N THR A 238 42.57 28.16 19.97
CA THR A 238 42.51 29.46 20.64
C THR A 238 43.72 30.33 20.31
N ILE A 239 43.53 31.65 20.27
CA ILE A 239 44.60 32.66 20.20
C ILE A 239 44.35 33.62 21.37
N ASP A 240 45.35 33.83 22.23
CA ASP A 240 45.27 34.74 23.39
C ASP A 240 44.01 34.54 24.26
N GLY A 241 43.64 33.28 24.49
CA GLY A 241 42.46 32.91 25.28
C GLY A 241 41.11 33.04 24.55
N LYS A 242 41.08 33.56 23.31
CA LYS A 242 39.87 33.61 22.48
C LYS A 242 39.78 32.39 21.56
N ARG A 243 38.59 31.80 21.44
CA ARG A 243 38.37 30.65 20.56
C ARG A 243 38.39 31.09 19.10
N VAL A 244 39.05 30.30 18.24
CA VAL A 244 38.96 30.49 16.78
C VAL A 244 37.57 30.06 16.33
N ALA A 245 36.88 30.92 15.58
CA ALA A 245 35.55 30.65 15.05
C ALA A 245 35.58 29.52 14.00
N ASP A 246 34.54 28.70 13.97
CA ASP A 246 34.32 27.70 12.94
C ASP A 246 32.97 27.88 12.22
N GLY A 247 32.64 26.97 11.30
CA GLY A 247 31.40 27.06 10.52
C GLY A 247 30.12 27.05 11.36
N ALA A 248 30.12 26.47 12.56
CA ALA A 248 28.96 26.44 13.45
C ALA A 248 28.72 27.79 14.14
N ASP A 249 29.72 28.68 14.14
CA ASP A 249 29.63 30.00 14.78
C ASP A 249 28.93 31.04 13.94
N PHE A 250 28.66 30.75 12.67
CA PHE A 250 27.90 31.63 11.78
C PHE A 250 26.42 31.24 11.76
N ASP A 251 25.55 32.24 11.74
CA ASP A 251 24.12 32.05 11.44
C ASP A 251 23.86 31.96 9.94
N ALA A 252 22.61 31.72 9.54
CA ALA A 252 22.25 31.60 8.12
C ALA A 252 22.34 32.93 7.35
N ALA A 253 22.38 34.06 8.05
CA ALA A 253 22.59 35.40 7.48
C ALA A 253 24.08 35.77 7.41
N GLY A 254 24.97 34.85 7.80
CA GLY A 254 26.40 34.99 7.74
C GLY A 254 27.01 35.79 8.90
N ASN A 255 26.24 36.09 9.95
CA ASN A 255 26.73 36.80 11.13
C ASN A 255 27.35 35.83 12.12
N LEU A 256 28.39 36.29 12.83
CA LEU A 256 28.96 35.56 13.95
C LEU A 256 27.97 35.57 15.13
N LYS A 257 27.63 34.39 15.66
CA LYS A 257 26.61 34.24 16.73
C LYS A 257 27.08 34.82 18.06
N LYS A 258 28.38 34.78 18.34
CA LYS A 258 29.03 35.28 19.57
C LYS A 258 30.48 35.65 19.27
N ASP A 259 30.92 36.78 19.82
CA ASP A 259 32.33 37.22 19.82
C ASP A 259 33.21 36.44 20.81
#